data_AF-F0G3Y0-F1
#
_entry.id   AF-F0G3Y0-F1
#
_cell.length_a   1.000
_cell.length_b   1.000
_cell.length_c   1.000
_cell.angle_alpha   90.00
_cell.angle_beta   90.00
_cell.angle_gamma   90.00
#
_symmetry.space_group_name_H-M   'P 1'
#
loop_
_entity.id
_entity.type
_entity.pdbx_description
1 polymer ?
#
loop_
_entity_poly.entity_id
_entity_poly.type
_entity_poly.pdbx_seq_one_letter_code
_entity_poly.pdbx_strand_id
1 'polypeptide(L)'
;MTDSTDRRTLLRQLRIRFPIVQAPMAGVSTPALAAAVSNAGGLGSLGVGATNADGARKMIRDTRALTDRPFNINVFCHRPARADAAVERA
;
A
#
# COMPACT_ATOMS: atom_id res chain seq x y z
N MET A 1 -3.01 28.02 -18.39
CA MET A 1 -4.05 26.98 -18.33
C MET A 1 -3.34 25.64 -18.49
N THR A 2 -2.90 25.03 -17.39
CA THR A 2 -2.15 23.76 -17.42
C THR A 2 -3.14 22.63 -17.63
N ASP A 3 -3.07 21.99 -18.79
CA ASP A 3 -3.84 20.80 -19.13
C ASP A 3 -3.60 19.69 -18.08
N SER A 4 -4.66 19.35 -17.34
CA SER A 4 -4.61 18.55 -16.11
C SER A 4 -4.75 17.04 -16.35
N THR A 5 -4.53 16.54 -17.56
CA THR A 5 -4.83 15.13 -17.90
C THR A 5 -3.73 14.39 -18.66
N ASP A 6 -2.45 14.72 -18.46
CA ASP A 6 -1.37 13.86 -18.96
C ASP A 6 -1.16 12.65 -18.03
N ARG A 7 -1.64 11.47 -18.46
CA ARG A 7 -1.40 10.16 -17.81
C ARG A 7 0.09 9.90 -17.55
N ARG A 8 1.00 10.47 -18.34
CA ARG A 8 2.46 10.36 -18.12
C ARG A 8 2.91 11.10 -16.86
N THR A 9 2.14 12.06 -16.35
CA THR A 9 2.47 12.82 -15.14
C THR A 9 2.44 11.93 -13.90
N LEU A 10 1.36 11.16 -13.70
CA LEU A 10 1.25 10.29 -12.53
C LEU A 10 2.28 9.15 -12.55
N LEU A 11 2.48 8.51 -13.71
CA LEU A 11 3.48 7.43 -13.86
C LEU A 11 4.90 7.95 -13.63
N ARG A 12 5.23 9.16 -14.10
CA ARG A 12 6.50 9.83 -13.78
C ARG A 12 6.63 10.18 -12.30
N GLN A 13 5.58 10.73 -11.69
CA GLN A 13 5.57 11.10 -10.28
C GLN A 13 5.81 9.89 -9.37
N LEU A 14 5.10 8.79 -9.64
CA LEU A 14 5.23 7.53 -8.88
C LEU A 14 6.42 6.68 -9.33
N ARG A 15 7.08 7.02 -10.44
CA ARG A 15 8.20 6.29 -11.04
C ARG A 15 7.87 4.82 -11.35
N ILE A 16 6.69 4.58 -11.93
CA ILE A 16 6.21 3.25 -12.35
C ILE A 16 5.98 3.20 -13.86
N ARG A 17 5.96 2.00 -14.44
CA ARG A 17 5.86 1.78 -15.90
C ARG A 17 4.41 1.61 -16.35
N PHE A 18 3.63 0.86 -15.58
CA PHE A 18 2.25 0.54 -15.89
C PHE A 18 1.31 1.24 -14.91
N PRO A 19 0.15 1.74 -15.36
CA PRO A 19 -0.86 2.35 -14.51
C PRO A 19 -1.65 1.30 -13.72
N ILE A 20 -0.94 0.38 -13.05
CA ILE A 20 -1.49 -0.73 -12.30
C ILE A 20 -1.00 -0.62 -10.86
N VAL A 21 -1.94 -0.55 -9.92
CA VAL A 21 -1.67 -0.57 -8.48
C VAL A 21 -2.25 -1.86 -7.92
N GLN A 22 -1.41 -2.68 -7.28
CA GLN A 22 -1.92 -3.82 -6.52
C GLN A 22 -2.55 -3.30 -5.23
N ALA A 23 -3.81 -3.63 -4.98
CA ALA A 23 -4.57 -3.09 -3.86
C ALA A 23 -3.97 -3.51 -2.50
N PRO A 24 -3.75 -2.57 -1.56
CA PRO A 24 -3.32 -2.93 -0.21
C PRO A 24 -4.43 -3.70 0.50
N MET A 25 -4.09 -4.87 1.06
CA MET A 25 -5.04 -5.74 1.75
C MET A 25 -4.40 -6.19 3.06
N ALA A 26 -4.79 -5.58 4.18
CA ALA A 26 -4.30 -5.97 5.50
C ALA A 26 -4.63 -7.46 5.75
N GLY A 27 -3.62 -8.26 6.10
CA GLY A 27 -3.76 -9.72 6.26
C GLY A 27 -3.57 -10.56 4.98
N VAL A 28 -3.48 -9.95 3.80
CA VAL A 28 -3.28 -10.67 2.52
C VAL A 28 -2.03 -10.19 1.77
N SER A 29 -1.85 -8.87 1.66
CA SER A 29 -0.67 -8.30 0.99
C SER A 29 0.62 -8.63 1.76
N THR A 30 1.61 -9.18 1.07
CA THR A 30 2.91 -9.57 1.64
C THR A 30 4.06 -8.78 1.00
N PRO A 31 5.24 -8.70 1.65
CA PRO A 31 6.44 -8.13 1.05
C PRO A 31 6.80 -8.73 -0.31
N ALA A 32 6.68 -10.06 -0.45
CA ALA A 32 6.96 -10.76 -1.70
C ALA A 32 5.97 -10.36 -2.82
N LEU A 33 4.67 -10.26 -2.52
CA LEU A 33 3.66 -9.84 -3.49
C LEU A 33 3.90 -8.39 -3.95
N ALA A 34 4.10 -7.47 -2.99
CA ALA A 34 4.35 -6.08 -3.30
C ALA A 34 5.62 -5.91 -4.14
N ALA A 35 6.72 -6.56 -3.77
CA ALA A 35 7.97 -6.52 -4.50
C ALA A 35 7.83 -7.09 -5.92
N ALA A 36 7.11 -8.20 -6.10
CA ALA A 36 6.86 -8.80 -7.42
C ALA A 36 6.11 -7.83 -8.36
N VAL A 37 5.05 -7.18 -7.87
CA VAL A 37 4.29 -6.18 -8.65
C VAL A 37 5.15 -4.97 -9.00
N SER A 38 5.89 -4.44 -8.03
CA SER A 38 6.81 -3.33 -8.26
C SER A 38 7.90 -3.69 -9.27
N ASN A 39 8.45 -4.91 -9.19
CA ASN A 39 9.44 -5.41 -10.14
C ASN A 39 8.88 -5.61 -11.55
N ALA A 40 7.62 -6.00 -11.68
CA ALA A 40 6.91 -6.08 -12.96
C ALA A 40 6.58 -4.71 -13.58
N GLY A 41 6.75 -3.62 -12.82
CA GLY A 41 6.57 -2.24 -13.30
C GLY A 41 5.23 -1.59 -12.92
N GLY A 42 4.40 -2.26 -12.11
CA GLY A 42 3.28 -1.63 -11.41
C GLY A 42 3.70 -1.01 -10.09
N LEU A 43 2.74 -0.64 -9.25
CA LEU A 43 2.95 -0.20 -7.87
C LEU A 43 2.44 -1.29 -6.91
N GLY A 44 3.36 -2.06 -6.33
CA GLY A 44 3.03 -2.98 -5.23
C GLY A 44 2.63 -2.23 -3.98
N SER A 45 1.80 -2.82 -3.11
CA SER A 45 1.30 -2.17 -1.89
C SER A 45 1.35 -3.10 -0.68
N LEU A 46 1.66 -2.54 0.49
CA LEU A 46 1.46 -3.17 1.79
C LEU A 46 0.30 -2.52 2.54
N GLY A 47 -0.60 -3.33 3.10
CA GLY A 47 -1.56 -2.89 4.12
C GLY A 47 -1.00 -3.09 5.53
N VAL A 48 -0.67 -2.00 6.22
CA VAL A 48 -0.08 -2.04 7.59
C VAL A 48 -1.07 -1.69 8.69
N GLY A 49 -2.35 -1.49 8.36
CA GLY A 49 -3.39 -1.12 9.33
C GLY A 49 -3.70 -2.16 10.42
N ALA A 50 -3.27 -3.41 10.23
CA ALA A 50 -3.47 -4.52 11.18
C ALA A 50 -2.19 -4.89 11.96
N THR A 51 -1.16 -4.04 11.95
CA THR A 51 0.08 -4.27 12.70
C THR A 51 0.52 -3.00 13.43
N ASN A 52 1.46 -3.15 14.36
CA ASN A 52 2.07 -2.01 15.06
C ASN A 52 3.23 -1.41 14.23
N ALA A 53 3.85 -0.35 14.75
CA ALA A 53 4.92 0.36 14.05
C ALA A 53 6.14 -0.54 13.74
N ASP A 54 6.50 -1.46 14.64
CA ASP A 54 7.64 -2.35 14.44
C ASP A 54 7.35 -3.41 13.37
N GLY A 55 6.14 -3.97 13.37
CA GLY A 55 5.68 -4.87 12.31
C GLY A 55 5.65 -4.17 10.95
N ALA A 56 5.12 -2.95 10.87
CA ALA A 56 5.14 -2.15 9.66
C ALA A 56 6.58 -1.89 9.18
N ARG A 57 7.50 -1.53 10.10
CA ARG A 57 8.91 -1.32 9.81
C ARG A 57 9.60 -2.58 9.29
N LYS A 58 9.26 -3.75 9.84
CA LYS A 58 9.76 -5.04 9.34
C LYS A 58 9.25 -5.29 7.91
N MET A 59 7.95 -5.18 7.67
CA MET A 59 7.36 -5.38 6.34
C MET A 59 7.99 -4.44 5.29
N ILE A 60 8.20 -3.16 5.63
CA ILE A 60 8.86 -2.20 4.73
C ILE A 60 10.29 -2.63 4.40
N ARG A 61 11.06 -3.07 5.40
CA ARG A 61 12.45 -3.53 5.21
C ARG A 61 12.52 -4.80 4.37
N ASP A 62 11.64 -5.76 4.65
CA ASP A 62 11.55 -7.00 3.89
C ASP A 62 11.20 -6.72 2.42
N THR A 63 10.27 -5.80 2.13
CA THR A 63 9.97 -5.40 0.74
C THR A 63 11.16 -4.73 0.07
N ARG A 64 11.85 -3.82 0.77
CA ARG A 64 13.05 -3.15 0.23
C ARG A 64 14.20 -4.11 -0.06
N ALA A 65 14.31 -5.23 0.66
CA ALA A 65 15.29 -6.26 0.37
C ALA A 65 15.00 -7.03 -0.94
N LEU A 66 13.76 -6.96 -1.45
CA LEU A 66 13.29 -7.69 -2.63
C LEU A 66 13.09 -6.78 -3.86
N THR A 67 13.08 -5.46 -3.69
CA THR A 67 12.92 -4.51 -4.80
C THR A 67 13.53 -3.15 -4.48
N ASP A 68 14.22 -2.58 -5.47
CA ASP A 68 14.65 -1.17 -5.48
C ASP A 68 13.60 -0.25 -6.12
N ARG A 69 12.44 -0.79 -6.54
CA ARG A 69 11.38 -0.03 -7.20
C ARG A 69 10.38 0.55 -6.19
N PRO A 70 9.66 1.64 -6.55
CA PRO A 70 8.64 2.21 -5.68
C PRO A 70 7.56 1.20 -5.28
N PHE A 71 7.07 1.32 -4.05
CA PHE A 71 5.91 0.59 -3.53
C PHE A 71 5.14 1.48 -2.55
N ASN A 72 3.87 1.17 -2.37
CA ASN A 72 2.90 1.91 -1.57
C ASN A 72 2.77 1.30 -0.16
N ILE A 73 2.54 2.16 0.84
CA ILE A 73 2.21 1.78 2.21
C ILE A 73 0.85 2.37 2.55
N ASN A 74 -0.11 1.50 2.89
CA ASN A 74 -1.45 1.89 3.27
C ASN A 74 -1.67 1.76 4.78
N VAL A 75 -2.28 2.79 5.36
CA VAL A 75 -2.67 2.87 6.76
C VAL A 75 -4.18 3.08 6.87
N PHE A 76 -4.76 2.59 7.96
CA PHE A 76 -6.12 2.93 8.33
C PHE A 76 -6.17 4.32 8.99
N CYS A 77 -7.11 5.16 8.57
CA CYS A 77 -7.33 6.50 9.10
C CYS A 77 -8.81 6.74 9.47
N HIS A 78 -9.49 5.67 9.89
CA HIS A 78 -10.87 5.78 10.37
C HIS A 78 -10.89 6.36 11.79
N ARG A 79 -12.05 6.92 12.17
CA ARG A 79 -12.29 7.37 13.54
C ARG A 79 -12.18 6.17 14.49
N PRO A 80 -11.49 6.27 15.64
CA PRO A 80 -11.38 5.16 16.57
C PRO A 80 -12.76 4.57 16.91
N ALA A 81 -12.85 3.24 16.90
CA ALA A 81 -14.08 2.54 17.26
C ALA A 81 -14.46 2.89 18.71
N ARG A 82 -15.75 3.10 18.94
CA ARG A 82 -16.32 3.19 20.29
C ARG A 82 -17.09 1.90 20.53
N ALA A 83 -16.78 1.21 21.62
CA ALA A 83 -17.49 0.00 22.00
C ALA A 83 -18.97 0.33 22.24
N ASP A 84 -19.86 -0.50 21.72
CA ASP A 84 -21.30 -0.40 21.92
C ASP A 84 -21.85 -1.77 22.26
N ALA A 85 -22.06 -1.99 23.57
CA ALA A 85 -22.52 -3.27 24.08
C ALA A 85 -23.92 -3.66 23.56
N ALA A 86 -24.75 -2.72 23.13
CA ALA A 86 -26.05 -3.05 22.55
C ALA A 86 -25.89 -3.67 21.14
N VAL A 87 -24.94 -3.15 20.35
CA VAL A 87 -24.62 -3.67 19.01
C VAL A 87 -23.83 -4.97 19.08
N GLU A 88 -22.87 -5.09 20.00
CA GLU A 88 -21.96 -6.24 20.11
C GLU A 88 -22.60 -7.52 20.66
N ARG A 89 -23.82 -7.43 21.22
CA ARG A 89 -24.56 -8.58 21.77
C ARG A 89 -25.52 -9.25 20.78
N ALA A 90 -25.79 -8.64 19.63
CA ALA A 90 -26.69 -9.18 18.60
C ALA A 90 -25.99 -10.21 17.72
#